data_AF-A0A7R8UVC9-F1
#
_entry.id   AF-A0A7R8UVC9-F1
#
_cell.length_a   1.000
_cell.length_b   1.000
_cell.length_c   1.000
_cell.angle_alpha   90.00
_cell.angle_beta   90.00
_cell.angle_gamma   90.00
#
_symmetry.space_group_name_H-M   'P 1'
#
loop_
_entity.id
_entity.type
_entity.pdbx_description
1 polymer ?
#
loop_
_entity_poly.entity_id
_entity_poly.type
_entity_poly.pdbx_seq_one_letter_code
_entity_poly.pdbx_strand_id
1 'polypeptide(L)'
;MLKNSVDHMHKPLSENEILRVFRNSFVGNHLDTSKKMFSLDSVEISETGIDKVLEDDTTKPANITSQLLILYYLVLYEDLRLANMSTIVQNGRKVKSYSTEFLSELPIKYLLQQAQRNQHEYSGLFHPLLRLLITHFPHLSLVDDWIEEDRIFATSQGWSSNLLIQDMQLVQMFDEIKLCPSKLIKVLRHMLRKSPTDIWAHSKIVIGNIKKILDPKVPRLVQELYRKVWMRLNTVLPRRLWMMTINALMMPDSITSKFTLTHERVLIDPLQVLRCDGRVFHCPEVLMIVLRILQASLAASKCQLTRHIQDKPLVDKTGQIQNDTEREELRTALVASQESAAVHILLEACLDSSKNNNWALREIRGIVCSFIHQIFISEPSLAKLVHFQTYPRQLLKMTVQGVPSMHICLDFLPEILVMPEMEKQVFAIDLTSHVSLQYALPRSLSVAKLCLNTLSTLLGLLSADSRIEMFRATLPCTVRLAEAFPPLLDDCITFLIQLGRIAHSQVTLGRGAMSIPVLALAPGSKVKTKSKRTRYADRLLEEIKETFLILLSVAVLSPRIY
;
A
#
# COMPACT_ATOMS: atom_id res chain seq x y z
N MET A 1 -7.51 44.29 -46.49
CA MET A 1 -6.57 43.96 -45.40
C MET A 1 -6.67 42.47 -45.12
N LEU A 2 -5.67 41.70 -45.55
CA LEU A 2 -5.58 40.26 -45.37
C LEU A 2 -5.43 39.94 -43.87
N LYS A 3 -6.50 39.41 -43.26
CA LYS A 3 -6.37 38.60 -42.05
C LYS A 3 -5.74 37.28 -42.47
N ASN A 4 -4.41 37.18 -42.32
CA ASN A 4 -3.70 35.92 -42.43
C ASN A 4 -4.34 34.92 -41.45
N SER A 5 -4.86 33.85 -42.01
CA SER A 5 -5.34 32.65 -41.33
C SER A 5 -4.17 31.97 -40.61
N VAL A 6 -4.01 32.24 -39.31
CA VAL A 6 -3.08 31.52 -38.42
C VAL A 6 -3.75 30.26 -37.86
N ASP A 7 -4.50 29.52 -38.69
CA ASP A 7 -5.16 28.24 -38.32
C ASP A 7 -4.29 27.01 -38.67
N HIS A 8 -3.04 27.23 -39.08
CA HIS A 8 -2.10 26.15 -39.46
C HIS A 8 -0.94 25.90 -38.49
N MET A 9 -0.87 26.55 -37.32
CA MET A 9 0.20 26.28 -36.36
C MET A 9 -0.30 25.45 -35.17
N HIS A 10 0.15 24.19 -35.15
CA HIS A 10 0.07 23.21 -34.06
C HIS A 10 -1.23 22.42 -33.91
N LYS A 11 -1.58 21.61 -34.92
CA LYS A 11 -2.25 20.34 -34.58
C LYS A 11 -1.27 19.54 -33.71
N PRO A 12 -1.67 19.03 -32.53
CA PRO A 12 -0.80 18.18 -31.72
C PRO A 12 -0.40 16.96 -32.55
N LEU A 13 0.86 16.55 -32.41
CA LEU A 13 1.41 15.35 -33.05
C LEU A 13 0.48 14.16 -32.81
N SER A 14 0.20 13.37 -33.85
CA SER A 14 -0.68 12.22 -33.69
C SER A 14 0.02 11.12 -32.86
N GLU A 15 -0.75 10.39 -32.04
CA GLU A 15 -0.24 9.28 -31.23
C GLU A 15 0.53 8.26 -32.09
N ASN A 16 0.09 8.04 -33.33
CA ASN A 16 0.74 7.14 -34.29
C ASN A 16 2.09 7.65 -34.81
N GLU A 17 2.27 8.96 -35.00
CA GLU A 17 3.57 9.54 -35.40
C GLU A 17 4.58 9.43 -34.25
N ILE A 18 4.13 9.69 -33.02
CA ILE A 18 4.97 9.56 -31.83
C ILE A 18 5.34 8.09 -31.60
N LEU A 19 4.37 7.16 -31.71
CA LEU A 19 4.65 5.73 -31.66
C LEU A 19 5.62 5.28 -32.75
N ARG A 20 5.59 5.84 -33.95
CA ARG A 20 6.57 5.50 -35.01
C ARG A 20 8.00 5.89 -34.62
N VAL A 21 8.20 7.04 -33.97
CA VAL A 21 9.53 7.46 -33.49
C VAL A 21 10.03 6.58 -32.32
N PHE A 22 9.11 6.11 -31.48
CA PHE A 22 9.44 5.15 -30.42
C PHE A 22 9.59 3.70 -30.94
N ARG A 23 8.90 3.34 -32.03
CA ARG A 23 9.01 2.02 -32.71
C ARG A 23 10.35 1.85 -33.43
N ASN A 24 10.94 2.94 -33.93
CA ASN A 24 12.26 2.94 -34.55
C ASN A 24 13.42 2.84 -33.55
N SER A 25 13.13 2.76 -32.25
CA SER A 25 14.10 2.34 -31.23
C SER A 25 13.71 1.00 -30.66
N PHE A 26 14.70 0.25 -30.20
CA PHE A 26 14.65 -1.11 -29.61
C PHE A 26 13.35 -1.52 -28.87
N VAL A 27 12.65 -0.59 -28.24
CA VAL A 27 11.34 -0.77 -27.58
C VAL A 27 10.21 -1.18 -28.55
N GLY A 28 10.27 -0.77 -29.82
CA GLY A 28 9.30 -1.13 -30.88
C GLY A 28 9.16 -2.62 -31.14
N ASN A 29 10.28 -3.36 -31.18
CA ASN A 29 10.27 -4.81 -31.44
C ASN A 29 9.52 -5.60 -30.35
N HIS A 30 9.39 -5.05 -29.13
CA HIS A 30 8.64 -5.65 -28.02
C HIS A 30 7.19 -5.14 -27.89
N LEU A 31 6.79 -4.14 -28.67
CA LEU A 31 5.40 -3.69 -28.81
C LEU A 31 4.65 -4.59 -29.81
N ASP A 32 5.30 -5.05 -30.88
CA ASP A 32 4.68 -5.87 -31.93
C ASP A 32 4.26 -7.28 -31.49
N THR A 33 4.95 -7.87 -30.50
CA THR A 33 4.54 -9.17 -29.94
C THR A 33 3.25 -9.09 -29.10
N SER A 34 2.74 -7.89 -28.82
CA SER A 34 1.46 -7.69 -28.13
C SER A 34 0.29 -7.58 -29.12
N LYS A 35 0.50 -6.92 -30.27
CA LYS A 35 -0.57 -6.70 -31.25
C LYS A 35 -0.88 -7.96 -32.08
N LYS A 36 0.11 -8.83 -32.33
CA LYS A 36 -0.12 -10.10 -33.05
C LYS A 36 -1.04 -11.10 -32.34
N MET A 37 -1.37 -10.90 -31.07
CA MET A 37 -2.27 -11.80 -30.32
C MET A 37 -3.72 -11.32 -30.28
N PHE A 38 -4.03 -10.10 -30.75
CA PHE A 38 -5.35 -9.48 -30.68
C PHE A 38 -6.09 -9.39 -32.02
N SER A 39 -5.52 -9.94 -33.10
CA SER A 39 -6.17 -10.01 -34.42
C SER A 39 -6.03 -11.43 -34.99
N LEU A 40 -6.77 -12.37 -34.44
CA LEU A 40 -6.98 -13.67 -35.05
C LEU A 40 -8.47 -13.98 -35.02
N ASP A 41 -9.23 -13.22 -35.81
CA ASP A 41 -10.57 -13.58 -36.29
C ASP A 41 -11.03 -12.51 -37.29
N SER A 42 -10.59 -12.65 -38.55
CA SER A 42 -11.41 -12.43 -39.74
C SER A 42 -10.55 -12.43 -41.01
N VAL A 43 -10.61 -13.57 -41.71
CA VAL A 43 -10.76 -13.70 -43.18
C VAL A 43 -9.70 -13.04 -44.08
N GLU A 44 -8.95 -13.94 -44.74
CA GLU A 44 -8.16 -13.74 -45.96
C GLU A 44 -8.89 -12.92 -47.02
N ILE A 45 -8.20 -12.02 -47.74
CA ILE A 45 -8.27 -11.85 -49.20
C ILE A 45 -7.24 -10.79 -49.67
N SER A 46 -6.43 -11.24 -50.63
CA SER A 46 -5.66 -10.53 -51.68
C SER A 46 -4.58 -9.51 -51.31
N GLU A 47 -3.34 -10.00 -51.42
CA GLU A 47 -2.24 -9.29 -52.07
C GLU A 47 -2.68 -8.74 -53.44
N THR A 48 -2.42 -7.46 -53.71
CA THR A 48 -1.86 -6.97 -54.99
C THR A 48 -1.53 -5.48 -54.89
N GLY A 49 -0.26 -5.15 -55.07
CA GLY A 49 0.20 -3.91 -55.71
C GLY A 49 0.21 -2.64 -54.86
N ILE A 50 1.38 -2.26 -54.36
CA ILE A 50 2.14 -1.04 -54.72
C ILE A 50 3.43 -1.11 -53.87
N ASP A 51 4.34 -2.00 -54.28
CA ASP A 51 5.75 -1.88 -53.94
C ASP A 51 6.39 -1.07 -55.07
N LYS A 52 6.74 0.18 -54.74
CA LYS A 52 7.88 0.95 -55.26
C LYS A 52 7.74 2.39 -54.78
N VAL A 53 8.61 2.76 -53.86
CA VAL A 53 9.29 4.05 -53.66
C VAL A 53 9.53 4.25 -52.16
N LEU A 54 10.82 4.41 -51.80
CA LEU A 54 11.44 4.58 -50.48
C LEU A 54 11.94 3.31 -49.78
N GLU A 55 12.77 2.54 -50.50
CA GLU A 55 13.92 1.86 -49.90
C GLU A 55 15.02 2.91 -49.68
N ASP A 56 15.06 3.54 -48.50
CA ASP A 56 16.26 4.12 -47.88
C ASP A 56 15.88 4.65 -46.48
N ASP A 57 16.79 4.48 -45.49
CA ASP A 57 16.70 4.85 -44.05
C ASP A 57 16.17 3.80 -43.03
N THR A 58 16.42 2.50 -43.21
CA THR A 58 16.13 1.47 -42.17
C THR A 58 17.24 1.25 -41.11
N THR A 59 18.29 2.07 -41.07
CA THR A 59 19.40 1.89 -40.08
C THR A 59 19.93 3.20 -39.49
N LYS A 60 19.07 4.00 -38.86
CA LYS A 60 19.52 4.96 -37.82
C LYS A 60 18.77 4.62 -36.54
N PRO A 61 19.45 4.30 -35.42
CA PRO A 61 18.75 4.18 -34.14
C PRO A 61 18.03 5.50 -33.93
N ALA A 62 16.72 5.50 -33.64
CA ALA A 62 16.03 6.77 -33.44
C ALA A 62 16.83 7.58 -32.40
N ASN A 63 17.39 8.72 -32.81
CA ASN A 63 18.33 9.47 -31.99
C ASN A 63 17.67 9.71 -30.64
N ILE A 64 18.31 9.31 -29.55
CA ILE A 64 17.70 9.43 -28.23
C ILE A 64 17.27 10.87 -27.91
N THR A 65 18.00 11.83 -28.46
CA THR A 65 17.67 13.25 -28.46
C THR A 65 16.26 13.51 -28.99
N SER A 66 15.87 12.90 -30.12
CA SER A 66 14.54 13.04 -30.70
C SER A 66 13.45 12.49 -29.77
N GLN A 67 13.72 11.37 -29.10
CA GLN A 67 12.81 10.75 -28.14
C GLN A 67 12.65 11.56 -26.87
N LEU A 68 13.75 12.13 -26.36
CA LEU A 68 13.74 13.02 -25.20
C LEU A 68 13.01 14.33 -25.50
N LEU A 69 13.22 14.92 -26.68
CA LEU A 69 12.52 16.14 -27.09
C LEU A 69 11.02 15.91 -27.29
N ILE A 70 10.63 14.78 -27.89
CA ILE A 70 9.21 14.42 -28.04
C ILE A 70 8.58 14.13 -26.68
N LEU A 71 9.28 13.43 -25.79
CA LEU A 71 8.80 13.22 -24.42
C LEU A 71 8.63 14.55 -23.68
N TYR A 72 9.62 15.45 -23.77
CA TYR A 72 9.54 16.78 -23.19
C TYR A 72 8.35 17.58 -23.75
N TYR A 73 8.16 17.58 -25.07
CA TYR A 73 7.02 18.21 -25.72
C TYR A 73 5.70 17.62 -25.22
N LEU A 74 5.59 16.30 -25.12
CA LEU A 74 4.36 15.62 -24.71
C LEU A 74 4.00 16.00 -23.27
N VAL A 75 4.96 15.96 -22.35
CA VAL A 75 4.69 16.26 -20.94
C VAL A 75 4.44 17.75 -20.74
N LEU A 76 5.18 18.62 -21.44
CA LEU A 76 4.92 20.06 -21.43
C LEU A 76 3.55 20.41 -22.01
N TYR A 77 3.11 19.69 -23.05
CA TYR A 77 1.78 19.87 -23.61
C TYR A 77 0.68 19.49 -22.63
N GLU A 78 0.84 18.38 -21.91
CA GLU A 78 -0.06 17.98 -20.83
C GLU A 78 -0.11 19.03 -19.72
N ASP A 79 1.03 19.57 -19.29
CA ASP A 79 1.11 20.63 -18.27
C ASP A 79 0.37 21.90 -18.70
N LEU A 80 0.66 22.38 -19.91
CA LEU A 80 0.03 23.58 -20.47
C LEU A 80 -1.47 23.39 -20.72
N ARG A 81 -1.91 22.17 -21.06
CA ARG A 81 -3.34 21.85 -21.20
C ARG A 81 -4.03 21.95 -19.85
N LEU A 82 -3.47 21.29 -18.82
CA LEU A 82 -4.06 21.26 -17.48
C LEU A 82 -4.10 22.66 -16.85
N ALA A 83 -3.03 23.44 -17.00
CA ALA A 83 -2.96 24.80 -16.46
C ALA A 83 -3.98 25.77 -17.09
N ASN A 84 -4.26 25.62 -18.39
CA ASN A 84 -5.14 26.52 -19.14
C ASN A 84 -6.55 25.96 -19.36
N MET A 85 -6.91 24.81 -18.78
CA MET A 85 -8.17 24.12 -19.06
C MET A 85 -9.39 24.99 -18.74
N SER A 86 -9.33 25.80 -17.69
CA SER A 86 -10.35 26.79 -17.34
C SER A 86 -10.67 27.77 -18.48
N THR A 87 -9.63 28.32 -19.12
CA THR A 87 -9.74 29.24 -20.26
C THR A 87 -10.17 28.53 -21.55
N ILE A 88 -9.79 27.26 -21.71
CA ILE A 88 -10.14 26.45 -22.89
C ILE A 88 -11.63 26.13 -22.89
N VAL A 89 -12.18 25.78 -21.71
CA VAL A 89 -13.60 25.48 -21.55
C VAL A 89 -14.45 26.74 -21.72
N GLN A 90 -14.02 27.90 -21.19
CA GLN A 90 -14.68 29.20 -21.42
C GLN A 90 -14.73 29.57 -22.91
N ASN A 91 -13.69 29.24 -23.67
CA ASN A 91 -13.61 29.49 -25.11
C ASN A 91 -14.26 28.39 -25.98
N GLY A 92 -14.85 27.35 -25.37
CA GLY A 92 -15.50 26.24 -26.07
C GLY A 92 -14.59 25.40 -26.96
N ARG A 93 -13.26 25.48 -26.77
CA ARG A 93 -12.28 24.77 -27.63
C ARG A 93 -12.11 23.33 -27.16
N LYS A 94 -12.34 22.36 -28.05
CA LYS A 94 -12.02 20.95 -27.79
C LYS A 94 -10.53 20.70 -28.08
N VAL A 95 -9.72 20.63 -27.03
CA VAL A 95 -8.31 20.25 -27.14
C VAL A 95 -8.20 18.72 -27.08
N LYS A 96 -7.33 18.13 -27.90
CA LYS A 96 -7.10 16.68 -27.89
C LYS A 96 -6.30 16.30 -26.64
N SER A 97 -6.83 15.37 -25.85
CA SER A 97 -6.07 14.71 -24.79
C SER A 97 -5.40 13.45 -25.33
N TYR A 98 -4.19 13.17 -24.84
CA TYR A 98 -3.53 11.89 -25.12
C TYR A 98 -4.15 10.80 -24.25
N SER A 99 -4.35 9.62 -24.83
CA SER A 99 -4.91 8.48 -24.11
C SER A 99 -3.96 7.96 -23.03
N THR A 100 -4.52 7.49 -21.91
CA THR A 100 -3.71 6.94 -20.81
C THR A 100 -3.01 5.65 -21.20
N GLU A 101 -3.60 4.89 -22.13
CA GLU A 101 -3.01 3.70 -22.75
C GLU A 101 -1.75 4.05 -23.54
N PHE A 102 -1.80 5.07 -24.38
CA PHE A 102 -0.64 5.55 -25.12
C PHE A 102 0.48 6.02 -24.17
N LEU A 103 0.16 6.80 -23.13
CA LEU A 103 1.14 7.20 -22.12
C LEU A 103 1.73 6.03 -21.33
N SER A 104 1.02 4.91 -21.23
CA SER A 104 1.49 3.69 -20.55
C SER A 104 2.51 2.89 -21.38
N GLU A 105 2.47 3.03 -22.71
CA GLU A 105 3.40 2.37 -23.64
C GLU A 105 4.77 3.05 -23.71
N LEU A 106 4.89 4.30 -23.26
CA LEU A 106 6.11 5.08 -23.37
C LEU A 106 7.18 4.68 -22.33
N PRO A 107 8.44 4.44 -22.73
CA PRO A 107 9.55 4.07 -21.86
C PRO A 107 10.14 5.30 -21.13
N ILE A 108 9.32 6.00 -20.35
CA ILE A 108 9.69 7.26 -19.68
C ILE A 108 10.93 7.10 -18.77
N LYS A 109 10.93 6.04 -17.95
CA LYS A 109 11.98 5.78 -16.95
C LYS A 109 13.32 5.42 -17.60
N TYR A 110 13.28 4.57 -18.63
CA TYR A 110 14.46 4.22 -19.42
C TYR A 110 15.08 5.45 -20.10
N LEU A 111 14.26 6.33 -20.69
CA LEU A 111 14.74 7.56 -21.33
C LEU A 111 15.38 8.50 -20.32
N LEU A 112 14.78 8.64 -19.13
CA LEU A 112 15.34 9.45 -18.05
C LEU A 112 16.71 8.91 -17.59
N GLN A 113 16.86 7.60 -17.44
CA GLN A 113 18.13 6.97 -17.07
C GLN A 113 19.21 7.19 -18.13
N GLN A 114 18.85 7.10 -19.41
CA GLN A 114 19.82 7.32 -20.47
C GLN A 114 20.20 8.80 -20.59
N ALA A 115 19.26 9.73 -20.31
CA ALA A 115 19.57 11.16 -20.19
C ALA A 115 20.51 11.45 -19.01
N GLN A 116 20.31 10.78 -17.86
CA GLN A 116 21.18 10.91 -16.69
C GLN A 116 22.60 10.38 -16.95
N ARG A 117 22.75 9.28 -17.70
CA ARG A 117 24.06 8.75 -18.12
C ARG A 117 24.83 9.73 -19.01
N ASN A 118 24.11 10.46 -19.86
CA ASN A 118 24.67 11.44 -20.77
C ASN A 118 24.51 12.88 -20.24
N GLN A 119 24.81 13.09 -18.95
CA GLN A 119 24.62 14.38 -18.28
C GLN A 119 25.35 15.55 -18.98
N HIS A 120 26.50 15.29 -19.62
CA HIS A 120 27.28 16.29 -20.35
C HIS A 120 26.55 16.86 -21.58
N GLU A 121 25.71 16.06 -22.24
CA GLU A 121 25.02 16.46 -23.48
C GLU A 121 23.59 16.98 -23.20
N TYR A 122 22.94 16.50 -22.14
CA TYR A 122 21.51 16.76 -21.87
C TYR A 122 21.24 17.58 -20.61
N SER A 123 22.24 18.21 -20.00
CA SER A 123 22.09 18.97 -18.75
C SER A 123 20.94 20.00 -18.79
N GLY A 124 20.79 20.73 -19.90
CA GLY A 124 19.74 21.74 -20.08
C GLY A 124 18.33 21.16 -20.26
N LEU A 125 18.19 19.94 -20.79
CA LEU A 125 16.90 19.28 -21.03
C LEU A 125 16.47 18.41 -19.84
N PHE A 126 17.42 17.81 -19.15
CA PHE A 126 17.17 16.86 -18.06
C PHE A 126 16.43 17.51 -16.89
N HIS A 127 16.87 18.69 -16.42
CA HIS A 127 16.24 19.34 -15.27
C HIS A 127 14.77 19.75 -15.52
N PRO A 128 14.43 20.43 -16.64
CA PRO A 128 13.04 20.72 -16.98
C PRO A 128 12.19 19.46 -17.16
N LEU A 129 12.75 18.43 -17.82
CA LEU A 129 12.05 17.16 -18.02
C LEU A 129 11.77 16.46 -16.68
N LEU A 130 12.76 16.39 -15.80
CA LEU A 130 12.61 15.78 -14.48
C LEU A 130 11.56 16.53 -13.64
N ARG A 131 11.57 17.86 -13.67
CA ARG A 131 10.56 18.67 -12.98
C ARG A 131 9.15 18.33 -13.45
N LEU A 132 8.95 18.26 -14.77
CA LEU A 132 7.67 17.90 -15.38
C LEU A 132 7.27 16.43 -15.08
N LEU A 133 8.24 15.53 -14.98
CA LEU A 133 7.98 14.14 -14.62
C LEU A 133 7.58 13.99 -13.14
N ILE A 134 8.16 14.76 -12.23
CA ILE A 134 7.79 14.73 -10.81
C ILE A 134 6.36 15.27 -10.62
N THR A 135 5.97 16.32 -11.36
CA THR A 135 4.62 16.88 -11.25
C THR A 135 3.56 15.95 -11.85
N HIS A 136 3.81 15.40 -13.05
CA HIS A 136 2.82 14.56 -13.73
C HIS A 136 2.91 13.09 -13.32
N PHE A 137 4.09 12.52 -13.10
CA PHE A 137 4.26 11.09 -12.88
C PHE A 137 5.06 10.78 -11.60
N PRO A 138 4.58 11.24 -10.42
CA PRO A 138 5.28 11.03 -9.15
C PRO A 138 5.49 9.54 -8.82
N HIS A 139 4.58 8.68 -9.29
CA HIS A 139 4.67 7.22 -9.14
C HIS A 139 5.84 6.57 -9.88
N LEU A 140 6.44 7.25 -10.87
CA LEU A 140 7.63 6.76 -11.58
C LEU A 140 8.94 7.24 -10.94
N SER A 141 8.88 8.26 -10.10
CA SER A 141 10.02 8.90 -9.44
C SER A 141 10.01 8.66 -7.93
N LEU A 142 9.76 7.42 -7.51
CA LEU A 142 9.85 7.04 -6.10
C LEU A 142 11.32 7.02 -5.67
N VAL A 143 11.62 7.56 -4.49
CA VAL A 143 13.01 7.70 -3.99
C VAL A 143 13.72 6.35 -3.91
N ASP A 144 13.05 5.30 -3.41
CA ASP A 144 13.72 4.00 -3.26
C ASP A 144 14.07 3.35 -4.62
N ASP A 145 13.41 3.76 -5.71
CA ASP A 145 13.67 3.20 -7.04
C ASP A 145 15.00 3.76 -7.54
N TRP A 146 15.24 5.04 -7.30
CA TRP A 146 16.48 5.72 -7.67
C TRP A 146 17.66 5.22 -6.82
N ILE A 147 17.45 4.99 -5.52
CA ILE A 147 18.49 4.42 -4.64
C ILE A 147 18.87 3.00 -5.05
N GLU A 148 17.89 2.16 -5.37
CA GLU A 148 18.16 0.79 -5.79
C GLU A 148 18.81 0.76 -7.18
N GLU A 149 18.49 1.72 -8.04
CA GLU A 149 19.15 1.93 -9.33
C GLU A 149 20.65 2.24 -9.20
N ASP A 150 21.04 3.13 -8.29
CA ASP A 150 22.46 3.45 -8.05
C ASP A 150 23.25 2.20 -7.62
N ARG A 151 22.66 1.34 -6.79
CA ARG A 151 23.26 0.04 -6.40
C ARG A 151 23.37 -0.93 -7.58
N ILE A 152 22.36 -0.94 -8.45
CA ILE A 152 22.37 -1.73 -9.68
C ILE A 152 23.47 -1.24 -10.63
N PHE A 153 23.68 0.07 -10.73
CA PHE A 153 24.72 0.64 -11.60
C PHE A 153 26.13 0.35 -11.10
N ALA A 154 26.38 0.49 -9.79
CA ALA A 154 27.68 0.15 -9.19
C ALA A 154 28.09 -1.32 -9.43
N THR A 155 27.11 -2.23 -9.43
CA THR A 155 27.37 -3.67 -9.67
C THR A 155 27.51 -4.05 -11.14
N SER A 156 27.13 -3.17 -12.07
CA SER A 156 27.13 -3.43 -13.52
C SER A 156 28.44 -3.08 -14.23
N GLN A 157 29.37 -2.38 -13.57
CA GLN A 157 30.58 -1.80 -14.16
C GLN A 157 31.71 -2.78 -14.50
N GLY A 158 31.45 -4.08 -14.64
CA GLY A 158 32.53 -4.98 -15.02
C GLY A 158 32.08 -6.29 -15.62
N TRP A 159 31.36 -6.31 -16.75
CA TRP A 159 30.95 -7.56 -17.38
C TRP A 159 30.96 -7.56 -18.92
N SER A 160 31.64 -8.58 -19.47
CA SER A 160 31.29 -9.24 -20.73
C SER A 160 31.20 -10.74 -20.46
N SER A 161 30.04 -11.35 -20.72
CA SER A 161 29.94 -12.81 -20.91
C SER A 161 28.75 -13.12 -21.81
N ASN A 162 29.03 -13.65 -22.99
CA ASN A 162 28.09 -13.89 -24.08
C ASN A 162 27.39 -15.25 -23.94
N LEU A 163 26.53 -15.41 -22.93
CA LEU A 163 25.61 -16.56 -22.90
C LEU A 163 24.23 -16.11 -23.35
N LEU A 164 23.79 -16.57 -24.52
CA LEU A 164 22.42 -16.35 -25.01
C LEU A 164 21.46 -17.14 -24.11
N ILE A 165 20.52 -16.45 -23.48
CA ILE A 165 19.47 -17.09 -22.68
C ILE A 165 18.35 -17.40 -23.67
N GLN A 166 18.06 -18.68 -23.87
CA GLN A 166 16.91 -19.11 -24.66
C GLN A 166 15.65 -19.18 -23.79
N ASP A 167 14.57 -18.60 -24.29
CA ASP A 167 13.25 -18.53 -23.65
C ASP A 167 12.71 -19.90 -23.21
N MET A 168 12.93 -20.93 -24.03
CA MET A 168 12.47 -22.30 -23.79
C MET A 168 13.21 -22.96 -22.62
N GLN A 169 14.51 -22.70 -22.47
CA GLN A 169 15.30 -23.18 -21.34
C GLN A 169 14.82 -22.51 -20.05
N LEU A 170 14.44 -21.24 -20.10
CA LEU A 170 13.92 -20.52 -18.93
C LEU A 170 12.65 -21.17 -18.39
N VAL A 171 11.68 -21.50 -19.25
CA VAL A 171 10.41 -22.14 -18.86
C VAL A 171 10.66 -23.50 -18.19
N GLN A 172 11.44 -24.37 -18.84
CA GLN A 172 11.79 -25.68 -18.30
C GLN A 172 12.51 -25.55 -16.95
N MET A 173 13.36 -24.53 -16.81
CA MET A 173 14.05 -24.26 -15.56
C MET A 173 13.13 -23.77 -14.43
N PHE A 174 12.04 -23.06 -14.76
CA PHE A 174 11.00 -22.69 -13.82
C PHE A 174 10.09 -23.87 -13.44
N ASP A 175 9.95 -24.88 -14.31
CA ASP A 175 9.21 -26.12 -14.01
C ASP A 175 10.02 -27.07 -13.14
N GLU A 176 11.33 -27.16 -13.37
CA GLU A 176 12.26 -28.01 -12.60
C GLU A 176 12.69 -27.43 -11.23
N ILE A 177 12.10 -26.31 -10.77
CA ILE A 177 12.50 -25.65 -9.50
C ILE A 177 12.50 -26.62 -8.32
N LYS A 178 11.54 -27.55 -8.31
CA LYS A 178 11.37 -28.55 -7.25
C LYS A 178 12.46 -29.62 -7.24
N LEU A 179 13.13 -29.85 -8.36
CA LEU A 179 14.10 -30.92 -8.56
C LEU A 179 15.55 -30.39 -8.55
N CYS A 180 15.82 -29.21 -9.11
CA CYS A 180 17.17 -28.66 -9.25
C CYS A 180 17.22 -27.11 -9.19
N PRO A 181 17.24 -26.50 -7.99
CA PRO A 181 17.27 -25.04 -7.84
C PRO A 181 18.61 -24.40 -8.28
N SER A 182 19.71 -25.18 -8.35
CA SER A 182 21.05 -24.69 -8.65
C SER A 182 21.20 -24.12 -10.07
N LYS A 183 20.55 -24.75 -11.06
CA LYS A 183 20.54 -24.30 -12.44
C LYS A 183 19.81 -22.95 -12.57
N LEU A 184 18.63 -22.79 -11.92
CA LEU A 184 17.88 -21.53 -11.93
C LEU A 184 18.68 -20.40 -11.24
N ILE A 185 19.35 -20.70 -10.13
CA ILE A 185 20.21 -19.74 -9.44
C ILE A 185 21.33 -19.24 -10.36
N LYS A 186 21.99 -20.11 -11.13
CA LYS A 186 23.03 -19.71 -12.09
C LYS A 186 22.48 -18.79 -13.17
N VAL A 187 21.30 -19.10 -13.71
CA VAL A 187 20.65 -18.28 -14.74
C VAL A 187 20.22 -16.93 -14.16
N LEU A 188 19.57 -16.88 -13.00
CA LEU A 188 19.17 -15.61 -12.35
C LEU A 188 20.37 -14.74 -12.01
N ARG A 189 21.46 -15.32 -11.49
CA ARG A 189 22.71 -14.58 -11.28
C ARG A 189 23.28 -14.05 -12.58
N HIS A 190 23.19 -14.80 -13.67
CA HIS A 190 23.64 -14.34 -14.98
C HIS A 190 22.71 -13.27 -15.58
N MET A 191 21.39 -13.33 -15.35
CA MET A 191 20.46 -12.25 -15.71
C MET A 191 20.78 -10.97 -14.96
N LEU A 192 21.14 -11.07 -13.67
CA LEU A 192 21.72 -9.96 -12.91
C LEU A 192 23.08 -9.51 -13.45
N ARG A 193 23.65 -10.13 -14.49
CA ARG A 193 24.84 -9.65 -15.19
C ARG A 193 24.61 -8.92 -16.50
N LYS A 194 23.42 -9.01 -17.06
CA LYS A 194 23.09 -8.41 -18.35
C LYS A 194 22.57 -6.98 -18.21
N SER A 195 22.55 -6.27 -19.34
CA SER A 195 21.93 -4.96 -19.44
C SER A 195 20.42 -5.08 -19.18
N PRO A 196 19.77 -4.08 -18.55
CA PRO A 196 18.32 -4.12 -18.27
C PRO A 196 17.45 -4.33 -19.53
N THR A 197 17.90 -3.84 -20.68
CA THR A 197 17.22 -3.97 -21.97
C THR A 197 17.19 -5.41 -22.48
N ASP A 198 18.28 -6.17 -22.31
CA ASP A 198 18.33 -7.57 -22.76
C ASP A 198 17.46 -8.49 -21.89
N ILE A 199 17.37 -8.18 -20.60
CA ILE A 199 16.54 -8.93 -19.63
C ILE A 199 15.05 -8.72 -19.95
N TRP A 200 14.67 -7.57 -20.51
CA TRP A 200 13.28 -7.25 -20.81
C TRP A 200 12.64 -8.20 -21.81
N ALA A 201 13.41 -8.75 -22.77
CA ALA A 201 12.92 -9.76 -23.70
C ALA A 201 12.32 -10.99 -22.99
N HIS A 202 12.93 -11.39 -21.87
CA HIS A 202 12.50 -12.52 -21.04
C HIS A 202 11.42 -12.17 -20.00
N SER A 203 11.01 -10.90 -19.88
CA SER A 203 10.13 -10.41 -18.82
C SER A 203 8.80 -11.18 -18.70
N LYS A 204 8.13 -11.45 -19.82
CA LYS A 204 6.85 -12.19 -19.85
C LYS A 204 6.97 -13.57 -19.21
N ILE A 205 8.07 -14.27 -19.46
CA ILE A 205 8.29 -15.64 -18.99
C ILE A 205 8.65 -15.64 -17.51
N VAL A 206 9.50 -14.69 -17.08
CA VAL A 206 9.87 -14.53 -15.66
C VAL A 206 8.62 -14.27 -14.82
N ILE A 207 7.77 -13.33 -15.26
CA ILE A 207 6.57 -12.91 -14.53
C ILE A 207 5.47 -13.97 -14.57
N GLY A 208 5.28 -14.64 -15.72
CA GLY A 208 4.29 -15.72 -15.85
C GLY A 208 4.53 -16.87 -14.86
N ASN A 209 5.77 -17.06 -14.43
CA ASN A 209 6.17 -18.10 -13.48
C ASN A 209 6.21 -17.62 -12.01
N ILE A 210 5.76 -16.41 -11.69
CA ILE A 210 5.80 -15.86 -10.32
C ILE A 210 5.07 -16.76 -9.30
N LYS A 211 3.96 -17.39 -9.71
CA LYS A 211 3.18 -18.33 -8.89
C LYS A 211 3.96 -19.58 -8.48
N LYS A 212 4.93 -20.02 -9.30
CA LYS A 212 5.76 -21.20 -9.00
C LYS A 212 6.81 -20.90 -7.91
N ILE A 213 7.19 -19.64 -7.76
CA ILE A 213 8.15 -19.17 -6.74
C ILE A 213 7.51 -19.09 -5.34
N LEU A 214 6.19 -18.96 -5.28
CA LEU A 214 5.41 -18.91 -4.04
C LEU A 214 5.33 -20.26 -3.31
N ASP A 215 5.76 -21.36 -3.94
CA ASP A 215 5.72 -22.68 -3.31
C ASP A 215 6.72 -22.77 -2.13
N PRO A 216 6.33 -23.37 -0.98
CA PRO A 216 7.17 -23.41 0.24
C PRO A 216 8.43 -24.27 0.09
N LYS A 217 8.53 -25.07 -0.99
CA LYS A 217 9.70 -25.91 -1.29
C LYS A 217 10.82 -25.13 -1.99
N VAL A 218 10.58 -23.89 -2.39
CA VAL A 218 11.56 -23.07 -3.12
C VAL A 218 12.59 -22.49 -2.14
N PRO A 219 13.90 -22.61 -2.41
CA PRO A 219 14.93 -22.01 -1.56
C PRO A 219 14.84 -20.47 -1.53
N ARG A 220 15.07 -19.87 -0.36
CA ARG A 220 15.05 -18.39 -0.17
C ARG A 220 15.98 -17.65 -1.13
N LEU A 221 17.15 -18.20 -1.43
CA LEU A 221 18.10 -17.60 -2.37
C LEU A 221 17.50 -17.40 -3.78
N VAL A 222 16.60 -18.29 -4.22
CA VAL A 222 15.90 -18.13 -5.51
C VAL A 222 14.93 -16.96 -5.43
N GLN A 223 14.18 -16.84 -4.33
CA GLN A 223 13.23 -15.76 -4.09
C GLN A 223 13.93 -14.39 -4.05
N GLU A 224 15.07 -14.30 -3.36
CA GLU A 224 15.87 -13.07 -3.26
C GLU A 224 16.45 -12.66 -4.62
N LEU A 225 17.02 -13.62 -5.37
CA LEU A 225 17.54 -13.36 -6.71
C LEU A 225 16.42 -12.95 -7.66
N TYR A 226 15.25 -13.58 -7.55
CA TYR A 226 14.07 -13.20 -8.34
C TYR A 226 13.65 -11.75 -8.05
N ARG A 227 13.59 -11.34 -6.78
CA ARG A 227 13.31 -9.93 -6.42
C ARG A 227 14.31 -8.98 -7.06
N LYS A 228 15.61 -9.28 -6.99
CA LYS A 228 16.65 -8.43 -7.61
C LYS A 228 16.48 -8.34 -9.13
N VAL A 229 16.14 -9.45 -9.80
CA VAL A 229 15.87 -9.44 -11.25
C VAL A 229 14.63 -8.62 -11.57
N TRP A 230 13.58 -8.73 -10.75
CA TRP A 230 12.37 -7.93 -10.88
C TRP A 230 12.65 -6.43 -10.72
N MET A 231 13.45 -6.04 -9.72
CA MET A 231 13.86 -4.64 -9.53
C MET A 231 14.64 -4.11 -10.74
N ARG A 232 15.49 -4.94 -11.36
CA ARG A 232 16.17 -4.57 -12.61
C ARG A 232 15.25 -4.46 -13.82
N LEU A 233 14.17 -5.24 -13.88
CA LEU A 233 13.16 -5.06 -14.92
C LEU A 233 12.34 -3.77 -14.71
N ASN A 234 12.15 -3.38 -13.44
CA ASN A 234 11.38 -2.19 -13.04
C ASN A 234 12.05 -0.87 -13.47
N THR A 235 13.32 -0.89 -13.86
CA THR A 235 14.04 0.29 -14.37
C THR A 235 13.67 0.65 -15.81
N VAL A 236 13.29 -0.34 -16.63
CA VAL A 236 13.06 -0.15 -18.08
C VAL A 236 11.63 0.34 -18.35
N LEU A 237 10.64 -0.50 -18.04
CA LEU A 237 9.22 -0.28 -18.34
C LEU A 237 8.35 -0.64 -17.13
N PRO A 238 8.35 0.19 -16.07
CA PRO A 238 7.67 -0.12 -14.80
C PRO A 238 6.17 -0.36 -14.96
N ARG A 239 5.44 0.51 -15.67
CA ARG A 239 3.97 0.38 -15.82
C ARG A 239 3.55 -0.94 -16.44
N ARG A 240 4.21 -1.35 -17.54
CA ARG A 240 3.94 -2.63 -18.20
C ARG A 240 4.31 -3.81 -17.31
N LEU A 241 5.41 -3.69 -16.55
CA LEU A 241 5.84 -4.70 -15.59
C LEU A 241 4.82 -4.90 -14.46
N TRP A 242 4.32 -3.81 -13.89
CA TRP A 242 3.31 -3.84 -12.84
C TRP A 242 2.03 -4.52 -13.32
N MET A 243 1.55 -4.17 -14.52
CA MET A 243 0.37 -4.82 -15.10
C MET A 243 0.58 -6.31 -15.35
N MET A 244 1.74 -6.71 -15.87
CA MET A 244 2.07 -8.12 -16.08
C MET A 244 2.11 -8.88 -14.75
N THR A 245 2.68 -8.28 -13.71
CA THR A 245 2.81 -8.92 -12.39
C THR A 245 1.48 -9.04 -11.66
N ILE A 246 0.65 -8.00 -11.68
CA ILE A 246 -0.70 -8.04 -11.11
C ILE A 246 -1.51 -9.15 -11.80
N ASN A 247 -1.55 -9.15 -13.15
CA ASN A 247 -2.28 -10.16 -13.91
C ASN A 247 -1.75 -11.59 -13.67
N ALA A 248 -0.43 -11.77 -13.48
CA ALA A 248 0.14 -13.07 -13.17
C ALA A 248 -0.19 -13.55 -11.74
N LEU A 249 -0.33 -12.63 -10.77
CA LEU A 249 -0.61 -12.93 -9.36
C LEU A 249 -2.11 -13.07 -9.03
N MET A 250 -3.02 -12.62 -9.90
CA MET A 250 -4.45 -12.84 -9.71
C MET A 250 -4.82 -14.32 -9.68
N MET A 251 -5.74 -14.70 -8.79
CA MET A 251 -6.31 -16.04 -8.77
C MET A 251 -7.10 -16.30 -10.07
N PRO A 252 -6.92 -17.46 -10.72
CA PRO A 252 -7.79 -17.87 -11.81
C PRO A 252 -9.10 -18.38 -11.20
N ASP A 253 -9.99 -17.49 -10.77
CA ASP A 253 -11.37 -17.89 -10.49
C ASP A 253 -12.05 -18.19 -11.83
N SER A 254 -12.97 -19.15 -11.87
CA SER A 254 -13.67 -19.61 -13.09
C SER A 254 -14.40 -18.50 -13.85
N ILE A 255 -14.57 -17.32 -13.25
CA ILE A 255 -15.24 -16.13 -13.79
C ILE A 255 -14.23 -15.06 -14.24
N THR A 256 -13.00 -15.05 -13.71
CA THR A 256 -11.97 -14.03 -13.99
C THR A 256 -10.93 -14.45 -15.02
N SER A 257 -10.96 -15.69 -15.53
CA SER A 257 -9.97 -16.21 -16.49
C SER A 257 -9.89 -15.42 -17.81
N LYS A 258 -10.93 -14.66 -18.16
CA LYS A 258 -11.00 -13.81 -19.37
C LYS A 258 -10.76 -12.33 -19.09
N PHE A 259 -10.51 -11.94 -17.84
CA PHE A 259 -10.40 -10.56 -17.43
C PHE A 259 -8.94 -10.18 -17.18
N THR A 260 -8.28 -9.63 -18.19
CA THR A 260 -7.00 -8.95 -17.99
C THR A 260 -7.28 -7.57 -17.40
N LEU A 261 -6.73 -7.28 -16.22
CA LEU A 261 -6.77 -5.92 -15.69
C LEU A 261 -6.09 -4.98 -16.68
N THR A 262 -6.82 -3.95 -17.09
CA THR A 262 -6.29 -2.84 -17.88
C THR A 262 -5.69 -1.80 -16.94
N HIS A 263 -4.72 -1.03 -17.44
CA HIS A 263 -4.06 0.02 -16.66
C HIS A 263 -5.07 1.02 -16.08
N GLU A 264 -6.13 1.34 -16.81
CA GLU A 264 -7.18 2.27 -16.36
C GLU A 264 -7.94 1.78 -15.12
N ARG A 265 -8.18 0.47 -15.01
CA ARG A 265 -8.91 -0.10 -13.87
C ARG A 265 -8.08 -0.08 -12.59
N VAL A 266 -6.79 -0.34 -12.72
CA VAL A 266 -5.83 -0.27 -11.60
C VAL A 266 -5.62 1.18 -11.14
N LEU A 267 -5.68 2.14 -12.05
CA LEU A 267 -5.60 3.56 -11.68
C LEU A 267 -6.85 4.03 -10.91
N ILE A 268 -8.04 3.54 -11.27
CA ILE A 268 -9.29 3.89 -10.58
C ILE A 268 -9.36 3.23 -9.19
N ASP A 269 -8.99 1.96 -9.11
CA ASP A 269 -9.04 1.18 -7.87
C ASP A 269 -7.70 0.45 -7.62
N PRO A 270 -6.76 1.11 -6.92
CA PRO A 270 -5.44 0.55 -6.65
C PRO A 270 -5.47 -0.65 -5.69
N LEU A 271 -6.57 -0.86 -4.95
CA LEU A 271 -6.70 -1.98 -4.01
C LEU A 271 -6.78 -3.34 -4.71
N GLN A 272 -7.04 -3.35 -6.03
CA GLN A 272 -7.02 -4.56 -6.85
C GLN A 272 -5.66 -5.28 -6.82
N VAL A 273 -4.57 -4.54 -6.57
CA VAL A 273 -3.21 -5.09 -6.40
C VAL A 273 -3.14 -6.07 -5.22
N LEU A 274 -3.92 -5.82 -4.16
CA LEU A 274 -3.96 -6.65 -2.96
C LEU A 274 -4.81 -7.91 -3.11
N ARG A 275 -5.64 -8.01 -4.15
CA ARG A 275 -6.46 -9.20 -4.48
C ARG A 275 -5.62 -10.30 -5.16
N CYS A 276 -4.46 -10.58 -4.57
CA CYS A 276 -3.50 -11.56 -5.02
C CYS A 276 -3.67 -12.90 -4.30
N ASP A 277 -3.02 -13.95 -4.80
CA ASP A 277 -2.94 -15.26 -4.15
C ASP A 277 -2.46 -15.12 -2.68
N GLY A 278 -3.19 -15.70 -1.72
CA GLY A 278 -2.87 -15.62 -0.29
C GLY A 278 -1.47 -16.13 0.09
N ARG A 279 -0.84 -16.94 -0.78
CA ARG A 279 0.56 -17.37 -0.60
C ARG A 279 1.57 -16.23 -0.71
N VAL A 280 1.22 -15.11 -1.34
CA VAL A 280 2.07 -13.91 -1.39
C VAL A 280 2.33 -13.36 0.01
N PHE A 281 1.30 -13.34 0.88
CA PHE A 281 1.42 -12.89 2.26
C PHE A 281 2.21 -13.86 3.14
N HIS A 282 2.68 -14.99 2.59
CA HIS A 282 3.60 -15.94 3.24
C HIS A 282 5.03 -15.86 2.68
N CYS A 283 5.27 -15.09 1.61
CA CYS A 283 6.55 -14.97 0.93
C CYS A 283 7.08 -13.53 1.00
N PRO A 284 8.08 -13.23 1.87
CA PRO A 284 8.60 -11.87 2.09
C PRO A 284 9.05 -11.16 0.81
N GLU A 285 9.84 -11.83 -0.03
CA GLU A 285 10.44 -11.25 -1.23
C GLU A 285 9.40 -10.82 -2.28
N VAL A 286 8.32 -11.59 -2.43
CA VAL A 286 7.24 -11.26 -3.36
C VAL A 286 6.31 -10.23 -2.75
N LEU A 287 6.10 -10.25 -1.43
CA LEU A 287 5.36 -9.21 -0.73
C LEU A 287 6.02 -7.84 -0.92
N MET A 288 7.35 -7.74 -0.85
CA MET A 288 8.07 -6.49 -1.15
C MET A 288 7.78 -5.96 -2.57
N ILE A 289 7.71 -6.86 -3.57
CA ILE A 289 7.35 -6.49 -4.95
C ILE A 289 5.92 -5.95 -5.00
N VAL A 290 4.97 -6.64 -4.37
CA VAL A 290 3.56 -6.24 -4.36
C VAL A 290 3.36 -4.92 -3.62
N LEU A 291 4.02 -4.71 -2.48
CA LEU A 291 3.99 -3.44 -1.76
C LEU A 291 4.58 -2.30 -2.59
N ARG A 292 5.63 -2.57 -3.37
CA ARG A 292 6.20 -1.57 -4.28
C ARG A 292 5.21 -1.17 -5.37
N ILE A 293 4.55 -2.15 -5.99
CA ILE A 293 3.51 -1.92 -6.99
C ILE A 293 2.33 -1.16 -6.35
N LEU A 294 1.92 -1.53 -5.14
CA LEU A 294 0.85 -0.88 -4.41
C LEU A 294 1.18 0.61 -4.17
N GLN A 295 2.37 0.92 -3.66
CA GLN A 295 2.82 2.30 -3.44
C GLN A 295 2.76 3.12 -4.73
N ALA A 296 3.26 2.56 -5.83
CA ALA A 296 3.24 3.24 -7.12
C ALA A 296 1.81 3.40 -7.66
N SER A 297 0.94 2.41 -7.48
CA SER A 297 -0.46 2.46 -7.91
C SER A 297 -1.29 3.48 -7.12
N LEU A 298 -1.07 3.58 -5.80
CA LEU A 298 -1.71 4.59 -4.94
C LEU A 298 -1.27 6.00 -5.34
N ALA A 299 0.03 6.21 -5.57
CA ALA A 299 0.55 7.47 -6.07
C ALA A 299 0.00 7.82 -7.47
N ALA A 300 -0.16 6.81 -8.34
CA ALA A 300 -0.72 6.99 -9.68
C ALA A 300 -2.22 7.34 -9.65
N SER A 301 -3.01 6.66 -8.80
CA SER A 301 -4.43 6.98 -8.53
C SER A 301 -4.58 8.42 -8.03
N LYS A 302 -3.80 8.82 -7.02
CA LYS A 302 -3.81 10.19 -6.48
C LYS A 302 -3.55 11.24 -7.56
N CYS A 303 -2.54 11.01 -8.40
CA CYS A 303 -2.25 11.92 -9.51
C CYS A 303 -3.37 11.94 -10.56
N GLN A 304 -3.93 10.79 -10.94
CA GLN A 304 -5.03 10.72 -11.90
C GLN A 304 -6.26 11.48 -11.38
N LEU A 305 -6.60 11.34 -10.11
CA LEU A 305 -7.71 12.06 -9.49
C LEU A 305 -7.49 13.58 -9.53
N THR A 306 -6.27 14.04 -9.22
CA THR A 306 -5.91 15.47 -9.35
C THR A 306 -6.06 15.95 -10.79
N ARG A 307 -5.57 15.18 -11.77
CA ARG A 307 -5.74 15.52 -13.19
C ARG A 307 -7.20 15.53 -13.62
N HIS A 308 -8.01 14.58 -13.15
CA HIS A 308 -9.42 14.49 -13.52
C HIS A 308 -10.23 15.69 -13.02
N ILE A 309 -9.88 16.27 -11.87
CA ILE A 309 -10.48 17.53 -11.42
C ILE A 309 -10.07 18.68 -12.35
N GLN A 310 -8.79 18.80 -12.66
CA GLN A 310 -8.25 19.85 -13.53
C GLN A 310 -8.77 19.76 -14.98
N ASP A 311 -8.94 18.56 -15.53
CA ASP A 311 -9.46 18.33 -16.88
C ASP A 311 -10.96 18.64 -16.99
N LYS A 312 -11.71 18.63 -15.89
CA LYS A 312 -13.16 18.88 -15.86
C LYS A 312 -13.52 19.94 -14.82
N PRO A 313 -13.15 21.22 -15.04
CA PRO A 313 -13.57 22.30 -14.15
C PRO A 313 -15.10 22.46 -14.20
N LEU A 314 -15.72 22.74 -13.04
CA LEU A 314 -17.16 23.01 -12.99
C LEU A 314 -17.44 24.39 -13.60
N VAL A 315 -18.38 24.43 -14.55
CA VAL A 315 -18.86 25.67 -15.17
C VAL A 315 -20.34 25.79 -14.90
N ASP A 316 -20.75 26.93 -14.35
CA ASP A 316 -22.15 27.24 -14.08
C ASP A 316 -22.93 27.48 -15.39
N LYS A 317 -24.26 27.51 -15.32
CA LYS A 317 -25.14 27.76 -16.50
C LYS A 317 -24.87 29.12 -17.17
N THR A 318 -24.16 30.03 -16.51
CA THR A 318 -23.73 31.35 -16.98
C THR A 318 -22.30 31.39 -17.53
N GLY A 319 -21.57 30.26 -17.56
CA GLY A 319 -20.20 30.19 -18.08
C GLY A 319 -19.11 30.58 -17.06
N GLN A 320 -19.47 30.86 -15.81
CA GLN A 320 -18.52 31.17 -14.74
C GLN A 320 -18.03 29.89 -14.04
N ILE A 321 -16.75 29.88 -13.65
CA ILE A 321 -16.12 28.75 -12.95
C ILE A 321 -16.64 28.71 -11.51
N GLN A 322 -17.21 27.59 -11.08
CA GLN A 322 -17.60 27.39 -9.68
C GLN A 322 -16.39 27.02 -8.81
N ASN A 323 -16.49 27.27 -7.50
CA ASN A 323 -15.46 26.84 -6.55
C ASN A 323 -15.38 25.31 -6.48
N ASP A 324 -14.26 24.73 -6.91
CA ASP A 324 -13.98 23.29 -6.87
C ASP A 324 -13.64 22.78 -5.44
N THR A 325 -13.91 23.55 -4.39
CA THR A 325 -13.53 23.23 -3.00
C THR A 325 -14.16 21.93 -2.51
N GLU A 326 -15.45 21.72 -2.74
CA GLU A 326 -16.15 20.49 -2.36
C GLU A 326 -15.60 19.26 -3.10
N ARG A 327 -15.24 19.40 -4.38
CA ARG A 327 -14.64 18.30 -5.16
C ARG A 327 -13.25 17.94 -4.68
N GLU A 328 -12.48 18.95 -4.26
CA GLU A 328 -11.15 18.75 -3.70
C GLU A 328 -11.23 18.09 -2.31
N GLU A 329 -12.21 18.46 -1.49
CA GLU A 329 -12.52 17.77 -0.22
C GLU A 329 -12.94 16.31 -0.46
N LEU A 330 -13.83 16.04 -1.42
CA LEU A 330 -14.20 14.67 -1.80
C LEU A 330 -13.01 13.87 -2.32
N ARG A 331 -12.11 14.48 -3.10
CA ARG A 331 -10.87 13.84 -3.59
C ARG A 331 -9.97 13.45 -2.43
N THR A 332 -9.69 14.38 -1.54
CA THR A 332 -8.82 14.14 -0.38
C THR A 332 -9.40 13.07 0.53
N ALA A 333 -10.71 13.08 0.77
CA ALA A 333 -11.41 12.03 1.51
C ALA A 333 -11.33 10.66 0.82
N LEU A 334 -11.50 10.59 -0.51
CA LEU A 334 -11.38 9.35 -1.27
C LEU A 334 -9.96 8.78 -1.21
N VAL A 335 -8.94 9.61 -1.40
CA VAL A 335 -7.53 9.20 -1.32
C VAL A 335 -7.20 8.68 0.08
N ALA A 336 -7.60 9.40 1.13
CA ALA A 336 -7.39 8.96 2.51
C ALA A 336 -8.13 7.65 2.82
N SER A 337 -9.32 7.45 2.25
CA SER A 337 -10.08 6.20 2.38
C SER A 337 -9.40 5.02 1.66
N GLN A 338 -8.84 5.25 0.47
CA GLN A 338 -8.09 4.23 -0.27
C GLN A 338 -6.80 3.83 0.46
N GLU A 339 -6.02 4.80 0.93
CA GLU A 339 -4.77 4.55 1.66
C GLU A 339 -5.03 3.88 3.01
N SER A 340 -6.08 4.27 3.75
CA SER A 340 -6.45 3.63 5.02
C SER A 340 -6.92 2.19 4.80
N ALA A 341 -7.76 1.93 3.79
CA ALA A 341 -8.16 0.58 3.42
C ALA A 341 -6.96 -0.31 3.06
N ALA A 342 -5.98 0.22 2.33
CA ALA A 342 -4.74 -0.51 2.03
C ALA A 342 -3.98 -0.89 3.32
N VAL A 343 -3.85 0.04 4.27
CA VAL A 343 -3.23 -0.24 5.58
C VAL A 343 -4.01 -1.30 6.36
N HIS A 344 -5.35 -1.23 6.39
CA HIS A 344 -6.17 -2.23 7.07
C HIS A 344 -6.02 -3.62 6.47
N ILE A 345 -6.04 -3.76 5.14
CA ILE A 345 -5.83 -5.06 4.48
C ILE A 345 -4.45 -5.64 4.82
N LEU A 346 -3.40 -4.81 4.85
CA LEU A 346 -2.05 -5.24 5.21
C LEU A 346 -1.93 -5.63 6.69
N LEU A 347 -2.62 -4.91 7.59
CA LEU A 347 -2.71 -5.27 9.00
C LEU A 347 -3.45 -6.58 9.20
N GLU A 348 -4.56 -6.79 8.49
CA GLU A 348 -5.32 -8.05 8.53
C GLU A 348 -4.51 -9.23 8.00
N ALA A 349 -3.72 -9.03 6.94
CA ALA A 349 -2.78 -10.04 6.44
C ALA A 349 -1.73 -10.47 7.49
N CYS A 350 -1.49 -9.66 8.53
CA CYS A 350 -0.57 -10.01 9.61
C CYS A 350 -1.20 -10.88 10.72
N LEU A 351 -2.51 -11.13 10.66
CA LEU A 351 -3.26 -11.93 11.65
C LEU A 351 -3.06 -13.44 11.50
N ASP A 352 -2.50 -13.90 10.38
CA ASP A 352 -2.49 -15.33 10.05
C ASP A 352 -1.77 -16.21 11.07
N SER A 353 -2.55 -17.15 11.62
CA SER A 353 -2.25 -18.12 12.67
C SER A 353 -1.88 -19.49 12.08
N SER A 354 -1.12 -19.53 10.99
CA SER A 354 -0.55 -20.78 10.49
C SER A 354 0.76 -21.04 11.24
N LYS A 355 0.68 -21.92 12.25
CA LYS A 355 1.75 -22.30 13.21
C LYS A 355 3.07 -22.82 12.60
N ASN A 356 3.21 -22.82 11.28
CA ASN A 356 4.24 -23.59 10.59
C ASN A 356 5.51 -22.80 10.22
N ASN A 357 5.53 -21.46 10.28
CA ASN A 357 6.74 -20.68 9.96
C ASN A 357 6.82 -19.32 10.70
N ASN A 358 7.14 -19.35 12.00
CA ASN A 358 7.27 -18.16 12.84
C ASN A 358 8.24 -17.09 12.29
N TRP A 359 9.29 -17.50 11.57
CA TRP A 359 10.32 -16.58 11.04
C TRP A 359 9.84 -15.79 9.83
N ALA A 360 9.18 -16.45 8.87
CA ALA A 360 8.65 -15.79 7.69
C ALA A 360 7.56 -14.78 8.08
N LEU A 361 6.67 -15.16 9.01
CA LEU A 361 5.65 -14.26 9.53
C LEU A 361 6.24 -13.04 10.23
N ARG A 362 7.33 -13.21 11.00
CA ARG A 362 8.03 -12.09 11.64
C ARG A 362 8.63 -11.13 10.61
N GLU A 363 9.23 -11.67 9.56
CA GLU A 363 9.80 -10.89 8.46
C GLU A 363 8.72 -10.11 7.70
N ILE A 364 7.61 -10.77 7.37
CA ILE A 364 6.42 -10.15 6.75
C ILE A 364 5.88 -9.01 7.62
N ARG A 365 5.72 -9.23 8.92
CA ARG A 365 5.32 -8.17 9.86
C ARG A 365 6.32 -7.01 9.87
N GLY A 366 7.62 -7.29 9.83
CA GLY A 366 8.65 -6.26 9.73
C GLY A 366 8.55 -5.44 8.44
N ILE A 367 8.31 -6.10 7.30
CA ILE A 367 8.14 -5.43 5.99
C ILE A 367 6.86 -4.57 6.00
N VAL A 368 5.74 -5.12 6.47
CA VAL A 368 4.46 -4.40 6.56
C VAL A 368 4.57 -3.20 7.51
N CYS A 369 5.20 -3.37 8.69
CA CYS A 369 5.46 -2.25 9.60
C CYS A 369 6.35 -1.19 8.98
N SER A 370 7.41 -1.57 8.26
CA SER A 370 8.28 -0.62 7.57
C SER A 370 7.50 0.17 6.51
N PHE A 371 6.60 -0.49 5.79
CA PHE A 371 5.72 0.16 4.81
C PHE A 371 4.74 1.13 5.47
N ILE A 372 4.02 0.71 6.52
CA ILE A 372 3.09 1.56 7.29
C ILE A 372 3.84 2.76 7.90
N HIS A 373 5.05 2.54 8.41
CA HIS A 373 5.90 3.60 8.93
C HIS A 373 6.18 4.69 7.88
N GLN A 374 6.57 4.30 6.67
CA GLN A 374 6.82 5.26 5.58
C GLN A 374 5.56 6.02 5.18
N ILE A 375 4.41 5.34 5.15
CA ILE A 375 3.13 6.01 4.87
C ILE A 375 2.81 7.04 5.95
N PHE A 376 2.95 6.69 7.23
CA PHE A 376 2.69 7.62 8.35
C PHE A 376 3.67 8.79 8.39
N ILE A 377 4.91 8.62 7.91
CA ILE A 377 5.85 9.74 7.73
C ILE A 377 5.38 10.65 6.60
N SER A 378 4.95 10.07 5.47
CA SER A 378 4.53 10.85 4.32
C SER A 378 3.24 11.63 4.56
N GLU A 379 2.28 11.05 5.29
CA GLU A 379 0.97 11.63 5.56
C GLU A 379 0.54 11.29 7.01
N PRO A 380 0.83 12.16 7.99
CA PRO A 380 0.54 11.89 9.41
C PRO A 380 -0.97 11.89 9.70
N SER A 381 -1.77 12.59 8.88
CA SER A 381 -3.23 12.60 9.01
C SER A 381 -3.84 11.21 8.79
N LEU A 382 -3.20 10.37 7.96
CA LEU A 382 -3.63 9.00 7.75
C LEU A 382 -3.48 8.13 9.00
N ALA A 383 -2.42 8.36 9.79
CA ALA A 383 -2.23 7.65 11.05
C ALA A 383 -3.41 7.91 11.99
N LYS A 384 -3.90 9.15 12.06
CA LYS A 384 -5.11 9.50 12.80
C LYS A 384 -6.31 8.72 12.26
N LEU A 385 -6.55 8.74 10.96
CA LEU A 385 -7.69 8.06 10.35
C LEU A 385 -7.73 6.55 10.64
N VAL A 386 -6.61 5.84 10.45
CA VAL A 386 -6.50 4.39 10.69
C VAL A 386 -6.80 4.04 12.15
N HIS A 387 -6.32 4.85 13.10
CA HIS A 387 -6.56 4.61 14.53
C HIS A 387 -7.99 4.98 14.96
N PHE A 388 -8.64 5.94 14.28
CA PHE A 388 -10.07 6.22 14.46
C PHE A 388 -10.96 5.11 13.87
N GLN A 389 -10.52 4.45 12.80
CA GLN A 389 -11.20 3.30 12.20
C GLN A 389 -10.99 2.01 13.02
N THR A 390 -9.94 1.96 13.83
CA THR A 390 -9.53 0.83 14.69
C THR A 390 -9.16 -0.44 13.93
N TYR A 391 -8.38 -1.32 14.56
CA TYR A 391 -7.98 -2.60 14.00
C TYR A 391 -7.85 -3.65 15.11
N PRO A 392 -7.73 -4.95 14.78
CA PRO A 392 -7.72 -6.00 15.79
C PRO A 392 -6.61 -5.82 16.84
N ARG A 393 -7.01 -5.83 18.13
CA ARG A 393 -6.13 -5.58 19.29
C ARG A 393 -4.88 -6.45 19.36
N GLN A 394 -4.93 -7.65 18.77
CA GLN A 394 -3.79 -8.57 18.70
C GLN A 394 -2.59 -7.97 17.95
N LEU A 395 -2.84 -7.02 17.04
CA LEU A 395 -1.80 -6.36 16.25
C LEU A 395 -1.16 -5.18 16.98
N LEU A 396 -1.77 -4.64 18.04
CA LEU A 396 -1.29 -3.43 18.73
C LEU A 396 0.16 -3.57 19.22
N LYS A 397 0.49 -4.70 19.85
CA LYS A 397 1.87 -4.95 20.28
C LYS A 397 2.85 -4.95 19.11
N MET A 398 2.43 -5.51 17.97
CA MET A 398 3.25 -5.60 16.77
C MET A 398 3.42 -4.24 16.09
N THR A 399 2.35 -3.47 15.95
CA THR A 399 2.39 -2.15 15.29
C THR A 399 3.20 -1.15 16.12
N VAL A 400 3.01 -1.11 17.44
CA VAL A 400 3.76 -0.18 18.32
C VAL A 400 5.26 -0.51 18.33
N GLN A 401 5.63 -1.79 18.38
CA GLN A 401 7.04 -2.23 18.34
C GLN A 401 7.68 -2.11 16.96
N GLY A 402 6.92 -2.34 15.89
CA GLY A 402 7.42 -2.38 14.52
C GLY A 402 7.43 -1.02 13.81
N VAL A 403 6.60 -0.06 14.24
CA VAL A 403 6.46 1.26 13.60
C VAL A 403 7.00 2.35 14.54
N PRO A 404 8.20 2.90 14.28
CA PRO A 404 8.80 3.93 15.14
C PRO A 404 7.98 5.24 15.22
N SER A 405 7.21 5.56 14.19
CA SER A 405 6.38 6.78 14.14
C SER A 405 5.12 6.71 15.01
N MET A 406 4.87 5.61 15.74
CA MET A 406 3.65 5.45 16.55
C MET A 406 3.52 6.43 17.72
N HIS A 407 4.60 7.10 18.14
CA HIS A 407 4.56 8.11 19.18
C HIS A 407 3.66 9.32 18.81
N ILE A 408 3.44 9.57 17.51
CA ILE A 408 2.49 10.60 17.03
C ILE A 408 1.05 10.35 17.50
N CYS A 409 0.71 9.10 17.85
CA CYS A 409 -0.63 8.76 18.31
C CYS A 409 -0.99 9.44 19.64
N LEU A 410 0.00 9.82 20.45
CA LEU A 410 -0.22 10.55 21.71
C LEU A 410 -0.94 11.89 21.51
N ASP A 411 -0.91 12.43 20.29
CA ASP A 411 -1.50 13.72 19.96
C ASP A 411 -3.02 13.64 19.84
N PHE A 412 -3.53 12.58 19.24
CA PHE A 412 -4.95 12.39 18.96
C PHE A 412 -5.62 11.30 19.79
N LEU A 413 -4.88 10.52 20.59
CA LEU A 413 -5.42 9.54 21.53
C LEU A 413 -6.47 10.13 22.49
N PRO A 414 -6.28 11.33 23.08
CA PRO A 414 -7.31 11.98 23.89
C PRO A 414 -8.62 12.21 23.13
N GLU A 415 -8.56 12.51 21.83
CA GLU A 415 -9.75 12.70 21.00
C GLU A 415 -10.52 11.38 20.80
N ILE A 416 -9.81 10.26 20.60
CA ILE A 416 -10.44 8.93 20.48
C ILE A 416 -11.10 8.50 21.79
N LEU A 417 -10.49 8.82 22.94
CA LEU A 417 -11.03 8.47 24.27
C LEU A 417 -12.37 9.17 24.57
N VAL A 418 -12.61 10.35 24.00
CA VAL A 418 -13.85 11.11 24.20
C VAL A 418 -14.99 10.59 23.31
N MET A 419 -14.71 9.70 22.36
CA MET A 419 -15.74 9.13 21.50
C MET A 419 -16.75 8.29 22.29
N PRO A 420 -18.05 8.32 21.92
CA PRO A 420 -19.12 7.63 22.65
C PRO A 420 -19.08 6.10 22.50
N GLU A 421 -18.37 5.59 21.50
CA GLU A 421 -18.30 4.16 21.19
C GLU A 421 -17.31 3.44 22.12
N MET A 422 -17.80 2.43 22.86
CA MET A 422 -17.00 1.66 23.82
C MET A 422 -15.80 0.98 23.17
N GLU A 423 -15.95 0.43 21.96
CA GLU A 423 -14.88 -0.28 21.26
C GLU A 423 -13.69 0.65 20.97
N LYS A 424 -13.96 1.90 20.55
CA LYS A 424 -12.94 2.92 20.31
C LYS A 424 -12.26 3.36 21.61
N GLN A 425 -13.01 3.52 22.69
CA GLN A 425 -12.44 3.84 24.01
C GLN A 425 -11.51 2.73 24.50
N VAL A 426 -11.94 1.48 24.42
CA VAL A 426 -11.13 0.31 24.79
C VAL A 426 -9.87 0.22 23.93
N PHE A 427 -10.00 0.42 22.61
CA PHE A 427 -8.88 0.43 21.68
C PHE A 427 -7.87 1.54 22.01
N ALA A 428 -8.33 2.76 22.29
CA ALA A 428 -7.47 3.88 22.65
C ALA A 428 -6.72 3.63 23.96
N ILE A 429 -7.37 3.03 24.97
CA ILE A 429 -6.72 2.68 26.24
C ILE A 429 -5.66 1.58 26.03
N ASP A 430 -5.97 0.55 25.24
CA ASP A 430 -5.04 -0.54 24.93
C ASP A 430 -3.84 -0.03 24.13
N LEU A 431 -4.07 0.81 23.11
CA LEU A 431 -3.01 1.47 22.34
C LEU A 431 -2.15 2.37 23.23
N THR A 432 -2.76 3.19 24.10
CA THR A 432 -2.03 4.03 25.06
C THR A 432 -1.13 3.16 25.95
N SER A 433 -1.65 2.03 26.46
CA SER A 433 -0.86 1.13 27.31
C SER A 433 0.38 0.58 26.60
N HIS A 434 0.26 0.23 25.32
CA HIS A 434 1.38 -0.26 24.53
C HIS A 434 2.37 0.84 24.15
N VAL A 435 1.88 2.04 23.79
CA VAL A 435 2.72 3.20 23.47
C VAL A 435 3.47 3.68 24.72
N SER A 436 2.84 3.70 25.89
CA SER A 436 3.47 4.09 27.15
C SER A 436 4.58 3.14 27.58
N LEU A 437 4.42 1.82 27.37
CA LEU A 437 5.50 0.85 27.63
C LEU A 437 6.73 1.07 26.75
N GLN A 438 6.54 1.49 25.49
CA GLN A 438 7.65 1.67 24.55
C GLN A 438 8.25 3.07 24.59
N TYR A 439 7.42 4.08 24.84
CA TYR A 439 7.78 5.50 24.84
C TYR A 439 7.38 6.13 26.18
N ALA A 440 8.28 6.02 27.17
CA ALA A 440 8.13 6.63 28.49
C ALA A 440 8.42 8.15 28.44
N LEU A 441 7.49 8.91 27.87
CA LEU A 441 7.56 10.36 27.73
C LEU A 441 6.62 11.07 28.74
N PRO A 442 6.92 12.31 29.19
CA PRO A 442 6.01 13.07 30.06
C PRO A 442 4.61 13.28 29.46
N ARG A 443 4.52 13.44 28.13
CA ARG A 443 3.25 13.51 27.41
C ARG A 443 2.50 12.17 27.44
N SER A 444 3.23 11.06 27.35
CA SER A 444 2.64 9.72 27.47
C SER A 444 2.08 9.49 28.88
N LEU A 445 2.78 9.98 29.91
CA LEU A 445 2.30 9.96 31.30
C LEU A 445 1.01 10.76 31.49
N SER A 446 0.90 11.96 30.90
CA SER A 446 -0.32 12.76 31.02
C SER A 446 -1.52 12.10 30.33
N VAL A 447 -1.33 11.48 29.16
CA VAL A 447 -2.37 10.72 28.45
C VAL A 447 -2.73 9.44 29.21
N ALA A 448 -1.75 8.74 29.80
CA ALA A 448 -2.00 7.58 30.66
C ALA A 448 -2.84 7.94 31.90
N LYS A 449 -2.53 9.06 32.56
CA LYS A 449 -3.32 9.59 33.68
C LYS A 449 -4.75 9.94 33.24
N LEU A 450 -4.91 10.55 32.06
CA LEU A 450 -6.22 10.81 31.48
C LEU A 450 -7.00 9.50 31.27
N CYS A 451 -6.37 8.44 30.75
CA CYS A 451 -7.02 7.12 30.58
C CYS A 451 -7.50 6.53 31.91
N LEU A 452 -6.71 6.64 32.99
CA LEU A 452 -7.13 6.15 34.31
C LEU A 452 -8.29 6.95 34.88
N ASN A 453 -8.27 8.27 34.70
CA ASN A 453 -9.37 9.15 35.10
C ASN A 453 -10.65 8.83 34.33
N THR A 454 -10.58 8.61 33.01
CA THR A 454 -11.74 8.23 32.20
C THR A 454 -12.27 6.85 32.59
N LEU A 455 -11.40 5.87 32.86
CA LEU A 455 -11.84 4.57 33.38
C LEU A 455 -12.57 4.70 34.72
N SER A 456 -12.05 5.54 35.62
CA SER A 456 -12.65 5.80 36.93
C SER A 456 -14.01 6.51 36.83
N THR A 457 -14.18 7.45 35.90
CA THR A 457 -15.48 8.10 35.68
C THR A 457 -16.49 7.15 35.00
N LEU A 458 -16.04 6.37 34.00
CA LEU A 458 -16.87 5.37 33.32
C LEU A 458 -17.33 4.25 34.26
N LEU A 459 -16.55 3.94 35.31
CA LEU A 459 -16.94 2.98 36.34
C LEU A 459 -18.28 3.36 37.01
N GLY A 460 -18.51 4.66 37.25
CA GLY A 460 -19.73 5.18 37.86
C GLY A 460 -20.91 5.32 36.88
N LEU A 461 -20.64 5.55 35.60
CA LEU A 461 -21.66 5.85 34.58
C LEU A 461 -22.19 4.62 33.84
N LEU A 462 -21.37 3.57 33.68
CA LEU A 462 -21.71 2.41 32.87
C LEU A 462 -22.68 1.45 33.56
N SER A 463 -23.54 0.81 32.77
CA SER A 463 -24.40 -0.30 33.19
C SER A 463 -23.60 -1.56 33.56
N ALA A 464 -24.20 -2.50 34.29
CA ALA A 464 -23.50 -3.70 34.75
C ALA A 464 -22.94 -4.59 33.61
N ASP A 465 -23.68 -4.73 32.50
CA ASP A 465 -23.26 -5.59 31.39
C ASP A 465 -22.10 -4.93 30.61
N SER A 466 -22.23 -3.63 30.26
CA SER A 466 -21.20 -2.85 29.57
C SER A 466 -19.92 -2.69 30.40
N ARG A 467 -20.07 -2.64 31.74
CA ARG A 467 -18.96 -2.58 32.70
C ARG A 467 -18.08 -3.84 32.60
N ILE A 468 -18.69 -5.02 32.59
CA ILE A 468 -17.93 -6.28 32.53
C ILE A 468 -17.14 -6.36 31.22
N GLU A 469 -17.75 -5.99 30.10
CA GLU A 469 -17.11 -6.03 28.78
C GLU A 469 -15.92 -5.07 28.68
N MET A 470 -16.11 -3.80 29.06
CA MET A 470 -15.04 -2.79 29.03
C MET A 470 -13.89 -3.15 29.98
N PHE A 471 -14.18 -3.45 31.24
CA PHE A 471 -13.11 -3.65 32.22
C PHE A 471 -12.35 -4.95 31.99
N ARG A 472 -13.00 -6.02 31.53
CA ARG A 472 -12.30 -7.24 31.10
C ARG A 472 -11.27 -6.95 30.01
N ALA A 473 -11.58 -6.04 29.10
CA ALA A 473 -10.67 -5.64 28.03
C ALA A 473 -9.54 -4.71 28.51
N THR A 474 -9.78 -3.85 29.52
CA THR A 474 -8.82 -2.83 29.97
C THR A 474 -7.98 -3.24 31.17
N LEU A 475 -8.31 -4.34 31.86
CA LEU A 475 -7.53 -4.89 32.97
C LEU A 475 -6.07 -5.19 32.62
N PRO A 476 -5.72 -5.81 31.46
CA PRO A 476 -4.32 -5.96 31.08
C PRO A 476 -3.62 -4.60 30.83
N CYS A 477 -4.38 -3.58 30.42
CA CYS A 477 -3.84 -2.26 30.13
C CYS A 477 -3.40 -1.54 31.41
N THR A 478 -4.12 -1.68 32.53
CA THR A 478 -3.75 -1.04 33.80
C THR A 478 -2.43 -1.57 34.34
N VAL A 479 -2.18 -2.88 34.20
CA VAL A 479 -0.88 -3.50 34.54
C VAL A 479 0.25 -2.88 33.72
N ARG A 480 0.06 -2.74 32.41
CA ARG A 480 1.06 -2.14 31.51
C ARG A 480 1.32 -0.66 31.80
N LEU A 481 0.27 0.09 32.14
CA LEU A 481 0.40 1.51 32.52
C LEU A 481 1.17 1.66 33.83
N ALA A 482 0.92 0.80 34.81
CA ALA A 482 1.66 0.78 36.07
C ALA A 482 3.12 0.37 35.89
N GLU A 483 3.40 -0.59 34.99
CA GLU A 483 4.77 -1.00 34.62
C GLU A 483 5.54 0.13 33.91
N ALA A 484 4.87 0.86 32.99
CA ALA A 484 5.48 1.99 32.29
C ALA A 484 5.73 3.19 33.20
N PHE A 485 4.80 3.48 34.12
CA PHE A 485 4.82 4.67 34.97
C PHE A 485 4.59 4.33 36.45
N PRO A 486 5.69 4.17 37.22
CA PRO A 486 5.64 3.95 38.66
C PRO A 486 4.78 4.97 39.45
N PRO A 487 4.76 6.28 39.10
CA PRO A 487 3.92 7.25 39.80
C PRO A 487 2.41 7.01 39.69
N LEU A 488 1.94 6.22 38.72
CA LEU A 488 0.53 5.88 38.55
C LEU A 488 0.10 4.63 39.34
N LEU A 489 1.03 4.00 40.08
CA LEU A 489 0.76 2.74 40.77
C LEU A 489 -0.37 2.88 41.80
N ASP A 490 -0.34 3.94 42.62
CA ASP A 490 -1.34 4.21 43.64
C ASP A 490 -2.73 4.47 43.01
N ASP A 491 -2.77 5.24 41.93
CA ASP A 491 -3.99 5.51 41.15
C ASP A 491 -4.54 4.20 40.53
N CYS A 492 -3.67 3.32 40.04
CA CYS A 492 -4.09 2.01 39.51
C CYS A 492 -4.65 1.09 40.61
N ILE A 493 -4.00 1.05 41.79
CA ILE A 493 -4.45 0.24 42.93
C ILE A 493 -5.80 0.73 43.44
N THR A 494 -5.95 2.04 43.62
CA THR A 494 -7.22 2.64 44.08
C THR A 494 -8.35 2.35 43.10
N PHE A 495 -8.10 2.48 41.79
CA PHE A 495 -9.04 2.09 40.75
C PHE A 495 -9.42 0.60 40.81
N LEU A 496 -8.44 -0.32 40.89
CA LEU A 496 -8.69 -1.77 40.99
C LEU A 496 -9.49 -2.14 42.25
N ILE A 497 -9.24 -1.49 43.38
CA ILE A 497 -10.01 -1.68 44.62
C ILE A 497 -11.46 -1.23 44.44
N GLN A 498 -11.68 -0.07 43.82
CA GLN A 498 -13.04 0.43 43.55
C GLN A 498 -13.80 -0.52 42.61
N LEU A 499 -13.16 -0.95 41.52
CA LEU A 499 -13.71 -1.93 40.58
C LEU A 499 -14.03 -3.26 41.29
N GLY A 500 -13.12 -3.75 42.14
CA GLY A 500 -13.29 -4.98 42.92
C GLY A 500 -14.45 -4.91 43.91
N ARG A 501 -14.64 -3.78 44.62
CA ARG A 501 -15.78 -3.57 45.53
C ARG A 501 -17.11 -3.61 44.78
N ILE A 502 -17.16 -3.00 43.60
CA ILE A 502 -18.35 -2.97 42.73
C ILE A 502 -18.63 -4.35 42.14
N ALA A 503 -17.61 -5.06 41.66
CA ALA A 503 -17.76 -6.42 41.16
C ALA A 503 -18.24 -7.37 42.27
N HIS A 504 -17.68 -7.25 43.47
CA HIS A 504 -18.09 -8.03 44.63
C HIS A 504 -19.55 -7.76 45.03
N SER A 505 -19.99 -6.49 45.05
CA SER A 505 -21.39 -6.15 45.35
C SER A 505 -22.35 -6.67 44.26
N GLN A 506 -21.94 -6.67 42.99
CA GLN A 506 -22.72 -7.25 41.90
C GLN A 506 -22.83 -8.77 42.01
N VAL A 507 -21.77 -9.45 42.41
CA VAL A 507 -21.79 -10.90 42.67
C VAL A 507 -22.71 -11.23 43.84
N THR A 508 -22.65 -10.49 44.95
CA THR A 508 -23.53 -10.74 46.11
C THR A 508 -24.99 -10.45 45.78
N LEU A 509 -25.28 -9.37 45.04
CA LEU A 509 -26.62 -9.07 44.53
C LEU A 509 -27.10 -10.11 43.50
N GLY A 510 -26.21 -10.63 42.66
CA GLY A 510 -26.49 -11.70 41.70
C GLY A 510 -26.68 -13.07 42.35
N ARG A 511 -26.07 -13.31 43.52
CA ARG A 511 -26.32 -14.47 44.38
C ARG A 511 -27.61 -14.33 45.19
N GLY A 512 -28.09 -13.11 45.40
CA GLY A 512 -29.31 -12.78 46.15
C GLY A 512 -30.63 -13.33 45.60
N ALA A 513 -30.68 -13.81 44.34
CA ALA A 513 -31.86 -14.53 43.83
C ALA A 513 -31.86 -16.04 44.16
N MET A 514 -30.76 -16.59 44.67
CA MET A 514 -30.73 -17.95 45.24
C MET A 514 -30.93 -17.95 46.76
N SER A 515 -31.02 -16.78 47.39
CA SER A 515 -31.21 -16.63 48.83
C SER A 515 -32.36 -15.68 49.18
N ILE A 516 -33.49 -15.80 48.48
CA ILE A 516 -34.77 -15.34 49.01
C ILE A 516 -35.35 -16.54 49.78
N PRO A 517 -35.62 -16.43 51.10
CA PRO A 517 -36.36 -17.48 51.80
C PRO A 517 -37.70 -17.71 51.09
N VAL A 518 -38.07 -18.98 50.93
CA VAL A 518 -39.12 -19.57 50.07
C VAL A 518 -40.57 -19.11 50.36
N LEU A 519 -40.80 -17.87 50.78
CA LEU A 519 -42.12 -17.35 51.14
C LEU A 519 -42.38 -16.00 50.48
N ALA A 520 -42.49 -16.00 49.14
CA ALA A 520 -43.50 -15.22 48.40
C ALA A 520 -43.23 -15.27 46.88
N LEU A 521 -44.29 -15.55 46.13
CA LEU A 521 -44.54 -15.27 44.71
C LEU A 521 -44.22 -16.37 43.67
N ALA A 522 -45.32 -17.02 43.27
CA ALA A 522 -45.81 -17.27 41.92
C ALA A 522 -44.82 -17.77 40.83
N PRO A 523 -45.10 -18.93 40.20
CA PRO A 523 -44.22 -19.52 39.19
C PRO A 523 -44.48 -18.85 37.84
N GLY A 524 -43.55 -18.01 37.38
CA GLY A 524 -43.55 -17.63 35.96
C GLY A 524 -42.98 -16.27 35.63
N SER A 525 -41.68 -16.02 35.86
CA SER A 525 -40.92 -15.16 34.93
C SER A 525 -39.40 -15.28 35.08
N LYS A 526 -38.76 -15.72 33.99
CA LYS A 526 -37.40 -15.36 33.52
C LYS A 526 -36.23 -15.51 34.53
N VAL A 527 -35.87 -16.74 34.90
CA VAL A 527 -34.63 -17.06 35.66
C VAL A 527 -33.43 -17.43 34.76
N LYS A 528 -33.63 -17.80 33.49
CA LYS A 528 -32.55 -18.30 32.62
C LYS A 528 -31.52 -17.26 32.13
N THR A 529 -31.88 -15.97 32.03
CA THR A 529 -30.95 -14.91 31.58
C THR A 529 -30.07 -14.36 32.70
N LYS A 530 -30.48 -14.49 33.97
CA LYS A 530 -29.75 -13.95 35.13
C LYS A 530 -28.55 -14.81 35.56
N SER A 531 -28.60 -16.13 35.31
CA SER A 531 -27.50 -17.06 35.65
C SER A 531 -26.20 -16.82 34.86
N LYS A 532 -26.30 -16.34 33.61
CA LYS A 532 -25.11 -15.99 32.80
C LYS A 532 -24.41 -14.75 33.38
N ARG A 533 -25.16 -13.72 33.76
CA ARG A 533 -24.64 -12.46 34.33
C ARG A 533 -23.82 -12.69 35.61
N THR A 534 -24.29 -13.55 36.52
CA THR A 534 -23.56 -13.88 37.75
C THR A 534 -22.23 -14.57 37.44
N ARG A 535 -22.19 -15.50 36.48
CA ARG A 535 -20.95 -16.18 36.06
C ARG A 535 -19.92 -15.23 35.42
N TYR A 536 -20.38 -14.21 34.69
CA TYR A 536 -19.47 -13.22 34.10
C TYR A 536 -18.90 -12.26 35.16
N ALA A 537 -19.69 -11.91 36.18
CA ALA A 537 -19.21 -11.12 37.31
C ALA A 537 -18.23 -11.88 38.22
N ASP A 538 -18.47 -13.18 38.48
CA ASP A 538 -17.52 -14.04 39.21
C ASP A 538 -16.18 -14.13 38.46
N ARG A 539 -16.19 -14.32 37.13
CA ARG A 539 -14.98 -14.32 36.29
C ARG A 539 -14.23 -13.00 36.29
N LEU A 540 -14.94 -11.87 36.23
CA LEU A 540 -14.32 -10.56 36.31
C LEU A 540 -13.60 -10.38 37.65
N LEU A 541 -14.18 -10.88 38.75
CA LEU A 541 -13.56 -10.80 40.07
C LEU A 541 -12.30 -11.68 40.19
N GLU A 542 -12.28 -12.85 39.54
CA GLU A 542 -11.07 -13.67 39.40
C GLU A 542 -9.99 -12.95 38.58
N GLU A 543 -10.35 -12.39 37.41
CA GLU A 543 -9.43 -11.64 36.55
C GLU A 543 -8.87 -10.39 37.26
N ILE A 544 -9.68 -9.68 38.07
CA ILE A 544 -9.20 -8.56 38.90
C ILE A 544 -8.16 -9.04 39.93
N LYS A 545 -8.41 -10.17 40.62
CA LYS A 545 -7.44 -10.72 41.57
C LYS A 545 -6.14 -11.13 40.87
N GLU A 546 -6.23 -11.76 39.71
CA GLU A 546 -5.06 -12.12 38.90
C GLU A 546 -4.27 -10.88 38.47
N THR A 547 -4.94 -9.85 37.96
CA THR A 547 -4.26 -8.59 37.59
C THR A 547 -3.60 -7.90 38.77
N PHE A 548 -4.23 -7.93 39.96
CA PHE A 548 -3.64 -7.40 41.18
C PHE A 548 -2.39 -8.19 41.60
N LEU A 549 -2.41 -9.52 41.51
CA LEU A 549 -1.25 -10.37 41.76
C LEU A 549 -0.11 -10.11 40.75
N ILE A 550 -0.44 -9.95 39.47
CA ILE A 550 0.54 -9.60 38.44
C ILE A 550 1.17 -8.24 38.74
N LEU A 551 0.35 -7.23 39.06
CA LEU A 551 0.81 -5.89 39.39
C LEU A 551 1.74 -5.90 40.62
N LEU A 552 1.40 -6.66 41.67
CA LEU A 552 2.29 -6.86 42.82
C LEU A 552 3.60 -7.56 42.43
N SER A 553 3.55 -8.60 41.59
CA SER A 553 4.76 -9.30 41.14
C SER A 553 5.69 -8.39 40.34
N VAL A 554 5.13 -7.54 39.47
CA VAL A 554 5.88 -6.56 38.67
C VAL A 554 6.50 -5.49 39.56
N ALA A 555 5.72 -4.94 40.51
CA ALA A 555 6.21 -3.94 41.47
C ALA A 555 7.31 -4.48 42.39
N VAL A 556 7.26 -5.76 42.78
CA VAL A 556 8.30 -6.42 43.59
C VAL A 556 9.56 -6.73 42.77
N LEU A 557 9.42 -7.04 41.48
CA LEU A 557 10.52 -7.39 40.57
C LEU A 557 11.23 -6.18 39.93
N SER A 558 10.74 -4.96 40.13
CA SER A 558 11.38 -3.72 39.66
C SER A 558 12.12 -2.95 40.79
N PRO A 559 13.20 -3.49 41.40
CA PRO A 559 13.96 -2.78 42.43
C PRO A 559 14.86 -1.67 41.86
N ARG A 560 14.69 -1.25 40.59
CA ARG A 560 15.50 -0.19 39.96
C ARG A 560 14.96 1.22 40.16
N ILE A 561 14.08 1.41 41.13
CA ILE A 561 13.57 2.73 41.49
C ILE A 561 13.50 2.81 43.01
N TYR A 562 14.68 2.83 43.63
CA TYR A 562 14.93 3.57 44.86
C TYR A 562 16.27 4.29 44.71
#